data_AF-A6Y7M2-F1
#
_entry.id   AF-A6Y7M2-F1
#
_cell.length_a   1.000
_cell.length_b   1.000
_cell.length_c   1.000
_cell.angle_alpha   90.00
_cell.angle_beta   90.00
_cell.angle_gamma   90.00
#
_symmetry.space_group_name_H-M   'P 1'
#
loop_
_entity.id
_entity.type
_entity.pdbx_description
1 polymer ?
#
loop_
_entity_poly.entity_id
_entity_poly.type
_entity_poly.pdbx_seq_one_letter_code
_entity_poly.pdbx_strand_id
1 'polypeptide(L)'
;RFQGGHNAGHTLVINGKKTVLHLIPSGILRDDALCLIGNGVVISPAALIKEIGELESAGVEVRSRLKISPAAPLIMPYHIALDQAREKAAGGKAIGTTGRGIGPAYEDKVARRGIRIADLHYPAQLEELLRTALDYHNFVLTKYLGVEAVDFQKTFDEALAFGEYVQPMKSDVAGILHDLRKQGKRVLFEGAQGAL
;
A
#
# COMPACT_ATOMS: atom_id res chain seq x y z
N ARG A 1 11.84 0.18 -0.24
CA ARG A 1 10.97 1.01 0.64
C ARG A 1 10.62 0.23 1.90
N PHE A 2 10.68 0.87 3.08
CA PHE A 2 10.44 0.18 4.36
C PHE A 2 9.28 0.74 5.19
N GLN A 3 8.75 1.93 4.87
CA GLN A 3 7.61 2.51 5.58
C GLN A 3 6.81 3.46 4.66
N GLY A 4 5.69 3.97 5.19
CA GLY A 4 4.78 4.89 4.53
C GLY A 4 3.85 4.16 3.57
N GLY A 5 3.33 4.88 2.58
CA GLY A 5 2.57 4.30 1.48
C GLY A 5 2.68 5.18 0.24
N HIS A 6 1.59 5.25 -0.51
CA HIS A 6 1.48 6.14 -1.67
C HIS A 6 1.31 7.63 -1.29
N ASN A 7 1.42 8.01 -0.02
CA ASN A 7 1.51 9.41 0.42
C ASN A 7 2.91 10.02 0.24
N ALA A 8 3.92 9.20 -0.04
CA ALA A 8 5.20 9.68 -0.52
C ALA A 8 5.10 10.08 -2.00
N GLY A 9 5.94 11.01 -2.43
CA GLY A 9 6.07 11.40 -3.83
C GLY A 9 7.51 11.80 -4.12
N HIS A 10 8.17 11.06 -5.01
CA HIS A 10 9.53 11.37 -5.46
C HIS A 10 9.51 11.62 -6.97
N THR A 11 9.93 12.83 -7.36
CA THR A 11 10.12 13.18 -8.77
C THR A 11 11.54 12.83 -9.16
N LEU A 12 11.69 11.99 -10.18
CA LEU A 12 12.96 11.66 -10.81
C LEU A 12 12.99 12.31 -12.20
N VAL A 13 14.14 12.89 -12.56
CA VAL A 13 14.39 13.40 -13.91
C VAL A 13 15.60 12.68 -14.46
N ILE A 14 15.38 11.79 -15.43
CA ILE A 14 16.44 11.02 -16.09
C ILE A 14 16.42 11.41 -17.57
N ASN A 15 17.54 11.94 -18.08
CA ASN A 15 17.69 12.37 -19.47
C ASN A 15 16.54 13.31 -19.93
N GLY A 16 16.12 14.23 -19.06
CA GLY A 16 15.02 15.16 -19.32
C GLY A 16 13.60 14.59 -19.17
N LYS A 17 13.44 13.27 -19.00
CA LYS A 17 12.15 12.63 -18.75
C LYS A 17 11.83 12.68 -17.25
N LYS A 18 10.71 13.32 -16.91
CA LYS A 18 10.19 13.40 -15.54
C LYS A 18 9.29 12.20 -15.25
N THR A 19 9.59 11.47 -14.18
CA THR A 19 8.78 10.36 -13.64
C THR A 19 8.46 10.64 -12.17
N VAL A 20 7.20 10.45 -11.76
CA VAL A 20 6.78 10.64 -10.37
C VAL A 20 6.41 9.29 -9.78
N LEU A 21 7.11 8.89 -8.72
CA LEU A 21 6.89 7.63 -8.01
C LEU A 21 6.28 7.88 -6.63
N HIS A 22 5.47 6.94 -6.16
CA HIS A 22 4.75 7.01 -4.90
C HIS A 22 4.97 5.76 -4.02
N LEU A 23 4.64 4.56 -4.50
CA LEU A 23 4.86 3.29 -3.79
C LEU A 23 6.12 2.58 -4.27
N ILE A 24 6.34 2.59 -5.59
CA ILE A 24 7.42 1.82 -6.20
C ILE A 24 8.76 2.47 -5.87
N PRO A 25 9.77 1.71 -5.40
CA PRO A 25 11.07 2.26 -5.08
C PRO A 25 11.72 2.94 -6.29
N SER A 26 12.43 4.05 -6.07
CA SER A 26 13.09 4.85 -7.11
C SER A 26 14.10 4.08 -7.95
N GLY A 27 14.64 2.99 -7.42
CA GLY A 27 15.52 2.08 -8.14
C GLY A 27 14.87 1.42 -9.37
N ILE A 28 13.54 1.45 -9.51
CA ILE A 28 12.85 0.78 -10.63
C ILE A 28 13.26 1.31 -12.01
N LEU A 29 13.77 2.55 -12.08
CA LEU A 29 14.29 3.15 -13.32
C LEU A 29 15.72 2.71 -13.68
N ARG A 30 16.33 1.82 -12.88
CA ARG A 30 17.61 1.20 -13.18
C ARG A 30 17.43 -0.28 -13.47
N ASP A 31 17.82 -0.72 -14.66
CA ASP A 31 17.58 -2.10 -15.12
C ASP A 31 18.23 -3.16 -14.21
N ASP A 32 19.34 -2.82 -13.55
CA ASP A 32 20.11 -3.71 -12.67
C ASP A 32 19.59 -3.79 -11.23
N ALA A 33 18.56 -3.02 -10.88
CA ALA A 33 18.07 -2.90 -9.50
C ALA A 33 16.84 -3.78 -9.24
N LEU A 34 16.97 -4.69 -8.26
CA LEU A 34 15.85 -5.37 -7.63
C LEU A 34 15.15 -4.41 -6.64
N CYS A 35 13.84 -4.22 -6.82
CA CYS A 35 13.06 -3.29 -6.01
C CYS A 35 12.18 -4.04 -5.00
N LEU A 36 12.28 -3.66 -3.73
CA LEU A 36 11.59 -4.33 -2.62
C LEU A 36 10.64 -3.36 -1.89
N ILE A 37 9.38 -3.77 -1.75
CA ILE A 37 8.41 -3.15 -0.85
C ILE A 37 8.30 -4.01 0.41
N GLY A 38 8.85 -3.51 1.51
CA GLY A 38 8.89 -4.20 2.80
C GLY A 38 7.56 -4.21 3.54
N ASN A 39 7.47 -5.05 4.58
CA ASN A 39 6.27 -5.24 5.42
C ASN A 39 5.86 -4.00 6.25
N GLY A 40 6.70 -2.97 6.30
CA GLY A 40 6.36 -1.71 6.96
C GLY A 40 5.53 -0.75 6.11
N VAL A 41 5.41 -0.99 4.79
CA VAL A 41 4.66 -0.15 3.85
C VAL A 41 3.18 -0.52 3.85
N VAL A 42 2.28 0.47 3.88
CA VAL A 42 0.83 0.31 3.61
C VAL A 42 0.56 0.47 2.12
N ILE A 43 -0.05 -0.54 1.49
CA ILE A 43 -0.20 -0.63 0.03
C ILE A 43 -1.65 -0.33 -0.35
N SER A 44 -1.85 0.68 -1.19
CA SER A 44 -3.14 0.86 -1.89
C SER A 44 -3.13 0.03 -3.17
N PRO A 45 -4.07 -0.91 -3.35
CA PRO A 45 -4.23 -1.68 -4.58
C PRO A 45 -4.32 -0.81 -5.82
N ALA A 46 -5.23 0.17 -5.80
CA ALA A 46 -5.48 1.07 -6.92
C ALA A 46 -4.25 1.92 -7.27
N ALA A 47 -3.57 2.47 -6.26
CA ALA A 47 -2.37 3.27 -6.49
C ALA A 47 -1.23 2.42 -7.08
N LEU A 48 -1.03 1.20 -6.57
CA LEU A 48 0.01 0.31 -7.08
C LEU A 48 -0.27 -0.13 -8.53
N ILE A 49 -1.50 -0.56 -8.84
CA ILE A 49 -1.90 -0.94 -10.21
C ILE A 49 -1.64 0.21 -11.18
N LYS A 50 -2.11 1.42 -10.82
CA LYS A 50 -1.93 2.61 -11.63
C LYS A 50 -0.45 2.93 -11.88
N GLU A 51 0.35 2.97 -10.83
CA GLU A 51 1.78 3.32 -10.92
C GLU A 51 2.58 2.29 -11.73
N ILE A 52 2.28 0.99 -11.58
CA ILE A 52 2.87 -0.06 -12.42
C ILE A 52 2.47 0.16 -13.89
N GLY A 53 1.20 0.39 -14.18
CA GLY A 53 0.71 0.59 -15.55
C GLY A 53 1.34 1.82 -16.23
N GLU A 54 1.50 2.93 -15.51
CA GLU A 54 2.17 4.14 -16.00
C GLU A 54 3.65 3.87 -16.36
N LEU A 55 4.37 3.14 -15.51
CA LEU A 55 5.77 2.78 -15.75
C LEU A 55 5.94 1.81 -16.93
N GLU A 56 5.10 0.79 -17.02
CA GLU A 56 5.15 -0.19 -18.10
C GLU A 56 4.77 0.42 -19.45
N SER A 57 3.77 1.31 -19.47
CA SER A 57 3.43 2.10 -20.67
C SER A 57 4.60 2.99 -21.12
N ALA A 58 5.47 3.37 -20.18
CA ALA A 58 6.67 4.15 -20.42
C ALA A 58 7.91 3.29 -20.76
N GLY A 59 7.75 1.96 -20.92
CA GLY A 59 8.79 1.01 -21.30
C GLY A 59 9.60 0.44 -20.15
N VAL A 60 9.21 0.67 -18.89
CA VAL A 60 9.93 0.17 -17.71
C VAL A 60 9.44 -1.23 -17.36
N GLU A 61 10.35 -2.19 -17.26
CA GLU A 61 10.02 -3.56 -16.85
C GLU A 61 9.82 -3.64 -15.33
N VAL A 62 8.56 -3.67 -14.84
CA VAL A 62 8.28 -3.58 -13.40
C VAL A 62 8.10 -4.94 -12.73
N ARG A 63 7.17 -5.78 -13.21
CA ARG A 63 6.70 -6.98 -12.48
C ARG A 63 7.78 -8.03 -12.20
N SER A 64 8.78 -8.15 -13.06
CA SER A 64 9.90 -9.07 -12.86
C SER A 64 10.84 -8.62 -11.72
N ARG A 65 11.03 -7.31 -11.57
CA ARG A 65 11.99 -6.68 -10.64
C ARG A 65 11.38 -6.14 -9.35
N LEU A 66 10.06 -6.02 -9.28
CA LEU A 66 9.36 -5.62 -8.06
C LEU A 66 9.01 -6.85 -7.22
N LYS A 67 9.41 -6.85 -5.94
CA LYS A 67 8.98 -7.83 -4.94
C LYS A 67 8.30 -7.15 -3.76
N ILE A 68 7.18 -7.73 -3.33
CA ILE A 68 6.28 -7.17 -2.33
C ILE A 68 6.15 -8.17 -1.18
N SER A 69 6.36 -7.66 0.04
CA SER A 69 6.25 -8.49 1.23
C SER A 69 4.80 -8.97 1.43
N PRO A 70 4.58 -10.27 1.70
CA PRO A 70 3.25 -10.78 2.04
C PRO A 70 2.70 -10.19 3.34
N ALA A 71 3.56 -9.65 4.21
CA ALA A 71 3.17 -9.04 5.49
C ALA A 71 2.83 -7.55 5.39
N ALA A 72 2.91 -6.94 4.19
CA ALA A 72 2.52 -5.55 4.00
C ALA A 72 0.99 -5.38 4.16
N PRO A 73 0.51 -4.49 5.04
CA PRO A 73 -0.91 -4.18 5.18
C PRO A 73 -1.47 -3.47 3.95
N LEU A 74 -2.76 -3.64 3.72
CA LEU A 74 -3.52 -3.02 2.63
C LEU A 74 -4.24 -1.76 3.11
N ILE A 75 -4.28 -0.78 2.22
CA ILE A 75 -5.21 0.35 2.30
C ILE A 75 -6.48 -0.06 1.57
N MET A 76 -7.49 -0.43 2.36
CA MET A 76 -8.82 -0.77 1.87
C MET A 76 -9.69 0.49 1.72
N PRO A 77 -10.80 0.46 0.96
CA PRO A 77 -11.66 1.63 0.73
C PRO A 77 -12.16 2.30 2.03
N TYR A 78 -12.44 1.53 3.07
CA TYR A 78 -12.86 2.06 4.38
C TYR A 78 -11.76 2.87 5.08
N HIS A 79 -10.48 2.60 4.84
CA HIS A 79 -9.39 3.42 5.35
C HIS A 79 -9.40 4.81 4.74
N ILE A 80 -9.68 4.91 3.43
CA ILE A 80 -9.76 6.19 2.71
C ILE A 80 -10.96 6.98 3.20
N ALA A 81 -12.13 6.33 3.30
CA ALA A 81 -13.35 6.96 3.82
C ALA A 81 -13.15 7.48 5.25
N LEU A 82 -12.49 6.70 6.11
CA LEU A 82 -12.25 7.06 7.50
C LEU A 82 -11.28 8.24 7.64
N ASP A 83 -10.21 8.27 6.86
CA ASP A 83 -9.23 9.37 6.82
C ASP A 83 -9.92 10.69 6.45
N GLN A 84 -10.67 10.68 5.35
CA GLN A 84 -11.37 11.86 4.85
C GLN A 84 -12.48 12.34 5.81
N ALA A 85 -13.25 11.40 6.38
CA ALA A 85 -14.33 11.72 7.30
C ALA A 85 -13.80 12.29 8.63
N ARG A 86 -12.69 11.75 9.16
CA ARG A 86 -12.04 12.27 10.38
C ARG A 86 -11.47 13.67 10.16
N GLU A 87 -10.79 13.92 9.05
CA GLU A 87 -10.29 15.26 8.71
C GLU A 87 -11.42 16.28 8.60
N LYS A 88 -12.53 15.91 7.92
CA LYS A 88 -13.71 16.77 7.81
C LYS A 88 -14.32 17.07 9.19
N ALA A 89 -14.44 16.06 10.04
CA ALA A 89 -15.00 16.21 11.39
C ALA A 89 -14.11 17.04 12.31
N ALA A 90 -12.79 17.02 12.12
CA ALA A 90 -11.84 17.82 12.90
C ALA A 90 -11.94 19.33 12.60
N GLY A 91 -12.49 19.72 11.45
CA GLY A 91 -12.69 21.12 11.06
C GLY A 91 -11.41 21.94 11.15
N GLY A 92 -11.41 23.03 11.92
CA GLY A 92 -10.23 23.89 12.11
C GLY A 92 -9.05 23.23 12.85
N LYS A 93 -9.19 21.99 13.32
CA LYS A 93 -8.13 21.18 13.97
C LYS A 93 -7.66 20.01 13.10
N ALA A 94 -8.03 19.99 11.82
CA ALA A 94 -7.56 18.99 10.87
C ALA A 94 -6.02 18.96 10.81
N ILE A 95 -5.47 17.77 10.60
CA ILE A 95 -4.02 17.55 10.53
C ILE A 95 -3.47 18.00 9.16
N GLY A 96 -4.29 17.95 8.12
CA GLY A 96 -3.85 18.11 6.74
C GLY A 96 -3.37 16.79 6.15
N THR A 97 -4.10 15.69 6.40
CA THR A 97 -3.71 14.38 5.86
C THR A 97 -3.83 14.36 4.34
N THR A 98 -3.16 13.40 3.70
CA THR A 98 -3.30 13.24 2.24
C THR A 98 -4.66 12.68 1.82
N GLY A 99 -5.56 12.32 2.75
CA GLY A 99 -6.85 11.69 2.47
C GLY A 99 -6.73 10.33 1.76
N ARG A 100 -5.64 9.63 2.00
CA ARG A 100 -5.20 8.40 1.29
C ARG A 100 -5.33 7.14 2.15
N GLY A 101 -5.86 7.25 3.38
CA GLY A 101 -6.08 6.11 4.27
C GLY A 101 -4.81 5.59 4.94
N ILE A 102 -3.73 6.36 4.97
CA ILE A 102 -2.44 5.91 5.53
C ILE A 102 -2.54 5.71 7.05
N GLY A 103 -3.06 6.71 7.76
CA GLY A 103 -3.25 6.67 9.20
C GLY A 103 -4.16 5.52 9.62
N PRO A 104 -5.40 5.43 9.09
CA PRO A 104 -6.30 4.31 9.37
C PRO A 104 -5.70 2.93 9.07
N ALA A 105 -4.97 2.75 7.96
CA ALA A 105 -4.33 1.47 7.66
C ALA A 105 -3.25 1.10 8.69
N TYR A 106 -2.50 2.09 9.20
CA TYR A 106 -1.56 1.86 10.30
C TYR A 106 -2.26 1.60 11.64
N GLU A 107 -3.38 2.26 11.92
CA GLU A 107 -4.21 2.01 13.10
C GLU A 107 -4.66 0.54 13.13
N ASP A 108 -5.16 0.04 12.01
CA ASP A 108 -5.61 -1.35 11.89
C ASP A 108 -4.46 -2.36 11.96
N LYS A 109 -3.28 -2.01 11.42
CA LYS A 109 -2.06 -2.80 11.60
C LYS A 109 -1.72 -2.96 13.08
N VAL A 110 -1.65 -1.85 13.84
CA VAL A 110 -1.28 -1.92 15.27
C VAL A 110 -2.38 -2.53 16.13
N ALA A 111 -3.64 -2.35 15.74
CA ALA A 111 -4.79 -2.99 16.39
C ALA A 111 -4.92 -4.49 16.05
N ARG A 112 -4.08 -5.03 15.15
CA ARG A 112 -4.06 -6.44 14.72
C ARG A 112 -5.34 -6.87 13.98
N ARG A 113 -5.98 -5.94 13.26
CA ARG A 113 -7.17 -6.20 12.41
C ARG A 113 -6.98 -5.87 10.93
N GLY A 114 -5.81 -5.32 10.56
CA GLY A 114 -5.53 -4.96 9.18
C GLY A 114 -5.35 -6.18 8.27
N ILE A 115 -5.95 -6.12 7.08
CA ILE A 115 -5.76 -7.09 6.00
C ILE A 115 -4.40 -6.87 5.34
N ARG A 116 -3.69 -7.94 5.00
CA ARG A 116 -2.35 -7.92 4.40
C ARG A 116 -2.34 -8.62 3.04
N ILE A 117 -1.26 -8.45 2.29
CA ILE A 117 -1.04 -9.11 0.98
C ILE A 117 -1.19 -10.63 1.05
N ALA A 118 -0.73 -11.27 2.13
CA ALA A 118 -0.86 -12.71 2.34
C ALA A 118 -2.32 -13.17 2.35
N ASP A 119 -3.20 -12.38 2.97
CA ASP A 119 -4.58 -12.76 3.26
C ASP A 119 -5.43 -12.80 1.97
N LEU A 120 -5.01 -12.08 0.91
CA LEU A 120 -5.67 -12.04 -0.40
C LEU A 120 -5.76 -13.41 -1.11
N HIS A 121 -4.95 -14.39 -0.70
CA HIS A 121 -4.87 -15.70 -1.34
C HIS A 121 -5.77 -16.74 -0.67
N TYR A 122 -6.51 -16.34 0.36
CA TYR A 122 -7.38 -17.23 1.13
C TYR A 122 -8.81 -16.64 1.14
N PRO A 123 -9.60 -16.82 0.06
CA PRO A 123 -10.88 -16.12 -0.10
C PRO A 123 -11.84 -16.25 1.08
N ALA A 124 -11.98 -17.45 1.66
CA ALA A 124 -12.85 -17.66 2.82
C ALA A 124 -12.38 -16.89 4.07
N GLN A 125 -11.06 -16.84 4.31
CA GLN A 125 -10.48 -16.10 5.43
C GLN A 125 -10.55 -14.59 5.18
N LEU A 126 -10.29 -14.15 3.94
CA LEU A 126 -10.42 -12.77 3.53
C LEU A 126 -11.86 -12.29 3.72
N GLU A 127 -12.85 -13.11 3.40
CA GLU A 127 -14.27 -12.80 3.58
C GLU A 127 -14.57 -12.52 5.06
N GLU A 128 -14.16 -13.42 5.96
CA GLU A 128 -14.38 -13.29 7.41
C GLU A 128 -13.68 -12.04 7.99
N LEU A 129 -12.41 -11.83 7.63
CA LEU A 129 -11.63 -10.66 8.03
C LEU A 129 -12.27 -9.36 7.55
N LEU A 130 -12.71 -9.32 6.29
CA LEU A 130 -13.31 -8.13 5.69
C LEU A 130 -14.69 -7.84 6.27
N ARG A 131 -15.52 -8.86 6.53
CA ARG A 131 -16.82 -8.68 7.20
C ARG A 131 -16.64 -8.06 8.58
N THR A 132 -15.70 -8.58 9.36
CA THR A 132 -15.39 -8.07 10.70
C THR A 132 -14.87 -6.64 10.65
N ALA A 133 -13.95 -6.33 9.73
CA ALA A 133 -13.41 -4.99 9.55
C ALA A 133 -14.49 -3.99 9.14
N LEU A 134 -15.34 -4.35 8.15
CA LEU A 134 -16.39 -3.47 7.67
C LEU A 134 -17.53 -3.29 8.67
N ASP A 135 -17.87 -4.29 9.49
CA ASP A 135 -18.84 -4.11 10.57
C ASP A 135 -18.41 -2.98 11.52
N TYR A 136 -17.18 -3.06 12.03
CA TYR A 136 -16.60 -2.03 12.88
C TYR A 136 -16.49 -0.66 12.18
N HIS A 137 -15.87 -0.61 11.00
CA HIS A 137 -15.61 0.66 10.33
C HIS A 137 -16.87 1.30 9.77
N ASN A 138 -17.82 0.54 9.24
CA ASN A 138 -19.10 1.10 8.80
C ASN A 138 -19.95 1.59 9.97
N PHE A 139 -19.86 0.97 11.15
CA PHE A 139 -20.46 1.52 12.36
C PHE A 139 -19.87 2.90 12.67
N VAL A 140 -18.54 3.04 12.68
CA VAL A 140 -17.87 4.34 12.92
C VAL A 140 -18.23 5.36 11.85
N LEU A 141 -18.17 4.99 10.58
CA LEU A 141 -18.48 5.86 9.44
C LEU A 141 -19.92 6.38 9.51
N THR A 142 -20.90 5.49 9.72
CA THR A 142 -22.32 5.86 9.65
C THR A 142 -22.86 6.45 10.94
N LYS A 143 -22.49 5.89 12.10
CA LYS A 143 -23.07 6.28 13.40
C LYS A 143 -22.30 7.39 14.10
N TYR A 144 -20.99 7.46 13.91
CA TYR A 144 -20.16 8.47 14.57
C TYR A 144 -19.79 9.62 13.64
N LEU A 145 -19.39 9.32 12.39
CA LEU A 145 -18.93 10.35 11.43
C LEU A 145 -20.02 10.83 10.46
N GLY A 146 -21.18 10.15 10.43
CA GLY A 146 -22.32 10.54 9.60
C GLY A 146 -22.06 10.50 8.09
N VAL A 147 -21.18 9.60 7.62
CA VAL A 147 -20.88 9.39 6.20
C VAL A 147 -21.38 8.01 5.74
N GLU A 148 -21.42 7.80 4.43
CA GLU A 148 -21.89 6.55 3.83
C GLU A 148 -21.03 5.35 4.22
N ALA A 149 -21.67 4.19 4.34
CA ALA A 149 -21.00 2.92 4.54
C ALA A 149 -20.22 2.51 3.27
N VAL A 150 -19.11 1.81 3.46
CA VAL A 150 -18.38 1.16 2.39
C VAL A 150 -19.03 -0.17 2.06
N ASP A 151 -19.26 -0.40 0.76
CA ASP A 151 -19.88 -1.61 0.25
C ASP A 151 -18.98 -2.84 0.42
N PHE A 152 -19.54 -3.90 0.99
CA PHE A 152 -18.83 -5.15 1.25
C PHE A 152 -18.46 -5.87 -0.04
N GLN A 153 -19.44 -6.11 -0.92
CA GLN A 153 -19.26 -6.99 -2.08
C GLN A 153 -18.22 -6.42 -3.04
N LYS A 154 -18.34 -5.13 -3.36
CA LYS A 154 -17.39 -4.39 -4.17
C LYS A 154 -15.98 -4.45 -3.58
N THR A 155 -15.84 -4.21 -2.28
CA THR A 155 -14.53 -4.24 -1.62
C THR A 155 -13.90 -5.63 -1.64
N PHE A 156 -14.72 -6.67 -1.48
CA PHE A 156 -14.27 -8.06 -1.53
C PHE A 156 -13.80 -8.44 -2.93
N ASP A 157 -14.59 -8.13 -3.96
CA ASP A 157 -14.28 -8.44 -5.35
C ASP A 157 -13.01 -7.71 -5.82
N GLU A 158 -12.86 -6.43 -5.46
CA GLU A 158 -11.65 -5.66 -5.74
C GLU A 158 -10.42 -6.25 -5.04
N ALA A 159 -10.57 -6.74 -3.80
CA ALA A 159 -9.49 -7.38 -3.06
C ALA A 159 -9.05 -8.71 -3.70
N LEU A 160 -10.01 -9.55 -4.11
CA LEU A 160 -9.72 -10.81 -4.82
C LEU A 160 -9.00 -10.55 -6.15
N ALA A 161 -9.50 -9.61 -6.96
CA ALA A 161 -8.86 -9.23 -8.21
C ALA A 161 -7.43 -8.72 -8.00
N PHE A 162 -7.20 -7.95 -6.92
CA PHE A 162 -5.86 -7.50 -6.58
C PHE A 162 -4.94 -8.62 -6.10
N GLY A 163 -5.49 -9.64 -5.40
CA GLY A 163 -4.77 -10.84 -5.02
C GLY A 163 -4.11 -11.53 -6.21
N GLU A 164 -4.90 -11.79 -7.26
CA GLU A 164 -4.40 -12.35 -8.52
C GLU A 164 -3.36 -11.44 -9.19
N TYR A 165 -3.62 -10.13 -9.22
CA TYR A 165 -2.72 -9.15 -9.82
C TYR A 165 -1.35 -9.08 -9.13
N VAL A 166 -1.31 -9.15 -7.79
CA VAL A 166 -0.10 -8.96 -7.00
C VAL A 166 0.71 -10.25 -6.81
N GLN A 167 0.08 -11.42 -7.02
CA GLN A 167 0.68 -12.73 -6.85
C GLN A 167 2.07 -12.90 -7.49
N PRO A 168 2.34 -12.52 -8.76
CA PRO A 168 3.68 -12.70 -9.37
C PRO A 168 4.78 -11.82 -8.73
N MET A 169 4.38 -10.79 -7.98
CA MET A 169 5.30 -9.88 -7.28
C MET A 169 5.44 -10.23 -5.78
N LYS A 170 4.59 -11.09 -5.23
CA LYS A 170 4.65 -11.48 -3.81
C LYS A 170 5.91 -12.31 -3.54
N SER A 171 6.70 -11.93 -2.53
CA SER A 171 7.91 -12.67 -2.16
C SER A 171 8.34 -12.44 -0.71
N ASP A 172 9.12 -13.36 -0.14
CA ASP A 172 9.73 -13.18 1.18
C ASP A 172 10.85 -12.13 1.12
N VAL A 173 10.44 -10.86 1.23
CA VAL A 173 11.35 -9.71 1.22
C VAL A 173 12.36 -9.76 2.37
N ALA A 174 11.99 -10.29 3.54
CA ALA A 174 12.90 -10.38 4.67
C ALA A 174 14.01 -11.42 4.41
N GLY A 175 13.63 -12.59 3.88
CA GLY A 175 14.57 -13.62 3.41
C GLY A 175 15.50 -13.09 2.32
N ILE A 176 14.96 -12.42 1.29
CA ILE A 176 15.74 -11.80 0.22
C ILE A 176 16.78 -10.82 0.79
N LEU A 177 16.37 -9.91 1.68
CA LEU A 177 17.28 -8.94 2.28
C LEU A 177 18.38 -9.61 3.11
N HIS A 178 18.05 -10.66 3.87
CA HIS A 178 19.02 -11.41 4.66
C HIS A 178 20.05 -12.12 3.76
N ASP A 179 19.61 -12.73 2.67
CA ASP A 179 20.49 -13.42 1.73
C ASP A 179 21.39 -12.44 0.97
N LEU A 180 20.85 -11.32 0.50
CA LEU A 180 21.64 -10.25 -0.13
C LEU A 180 22.72 -9.73 0.82
N ARG A 181 22.38 -9.52 2.10
CA ARG A 181 23.34 -9.12 3.14
C ARG A 181 24.44 -10.16 3.33
N LYS A 182 24.07 -11.46 3.45
CA LYS A 182 25.04 -12.56 3.60
C LYS A 182 26.00 -12.66 2.42
N GLN A 183 25.52 -12.36 1.21
CA GLN A 183 26.32 -12.35 -0.01
C GLN A 183 27.16 -11.07 -0.18
N GLY A 184 27.13 -10.12 0.76
CA GLY A 184 27.86 -8.86 0.67
C GLY A 184 27.34 -7.92 -0.42
N LYS A 185 26.08 -8.09 -0.87
CA LYS A 185 25.47 -7.21 -1.88
C LYS A 185 25.14 -5.85 -1.27
N ARG A 186 25.19 -4.80 -2.10
CA ARG A 186 24.82 -3.44 -1.70
C ARG A 186 23.30 -3.30 -1.65
N VAL A 187 22.79 -2.76 -0.54
CA VAL A 187 21.35 -2.51 -0.34
C VAL A 187 21.15 -1.04 0.03
N LEU A 188 20.25 -0.37 -0.68
CA LEU A 188 19.83 1.00 -0.37
C LEU A 188 18.41 0.99 0.20
N PHE A 189 18.25 1.53 1.41
CA PHE A 189 16.94 1.71 2.02
C PHE A 189 16.38 3.09 1.71
N GLU A 190 15.39 3.13 0.83
CA GLU A 190 14.63 4.35 0.53
C GLU A 190 13.60 4.59 1.64
N GLY A 191 13.81 5.66 2.40
CA GLY A 191 12.84 6.19 3.35
C GLY A 191 11.77 7.03 2.67
N ALA A 192 10.67 7.22 3.38
CA ALA A 192 9.63 8.19 3.02
C ALA A 192 9.30 9.05 4.25
N GLN A 193 8.68 10.21 4.01
CA GLN A 193 8.58 11.35 4.94
C GLN A 193 9.95 11.82 5.49
N GLY A 194 9.92 12.89 6.30
CA GLY A 194 11.08 13.39 7.04
C GLY A 194 11.08 12.88 8.47
N ALA A 195 12.14 13.19 9.21
CA ALA A 195 12.26 12.82 10.63
C ALA A 195 11.38 13.67 11.58
N LEU A 196 10.78 14.75 11.08
CA LEU A 196 10.04 15.77 11.84
C LEU A 196 8.56 15.74 11.47
#